data_AF-A0ABD2GTU0-F1
#
_entry.id   AF-A0ABD2GTU0-F1
#
_cell.length_a   1.000
_cell.length_b   1.000
_cell.length_c   1.000
_cell.angle_alpha   90.00
_cell.angle_beta   90.00
_cell.angle_gamma   90.00
#
_symmetry.space_group_name_H-M   'P 1'
#
loop_
_entity.id
_entity.type
_entity.pdbx_description
1 polymer ?
#
loop_
_entity_poly.entity_id
_entity_poly.type
_entity_poly.pdbx_seq_one_letter_code
_entity_poly.pdbx_strand_id
1 'polypeptide(L)'
;MTVRTSLLETLQKNMKDLQKEKDQFLEESFRHVVRLDEIAMKVVSLATQVHLDVLIVMMNEKGDKDKVMKLEEMKSKMDEHKQFKSLLRFWYCKTAEFGKAAVENFRQKTGV
;
A
#
# COMPACT_ATOMS: atom_id res chain seq x y z
N MET A 1 -26.55 1.93 -40.35
CA MET A 1 -26.60 1.86 -38.87
C MET A 1 -25.37 1.12 -38.37
N THR A 2 -24.20 1.76 -38.32
CA THR A 2 -22.95 0.95 -38.40
C THR A 2 -21.81 1.39 -37.48
N VAL A 3 -21.65 2.68 -37.17
CA VAL A 3 -20.52 3.14 -36.35
C VAL A 3 -20.81 3.05 -34.84
N ARG A 4 -22.08 3.22 -34.45
CA ARG A 4 -22.47 3.19 -33.02
C ARG A 4 -22.40 1.79 -32.41
N THR A 5 -22.73 0.76 -33.20
CA THR A 5 -22.66 -0.64 -32.80
C THR A 5 -21.21 -1.13 -32.73
N SER A 6 -20.37 -0.83 -33.71
CA SER A 6 -18.96 -1.23 -33.70
C SER A 6 -18.15 -0.56 -32.56
N LEU A 7 -18.48 0.70 -32.21
CA LEU A 7 -17.88 1.36 -31.06
C LEU A 7 -18.27 0.69 -29.74
N LEU A 8 -19.55 0.32 -29.57
CA LEU A 8 -20.03 -0.34 -28.37
C LEU A 8 -19.37 -1.72 -28.17
N GLU A 9 -19.29 -2.52 -29.24
CA GLU A 9 -18.63 -3.83 -29.22
C GLU A 9 -17.14 -3.70 -28.86
N THR A 10 -16.46 -2.70 -29.41
CA THR A 10 -15.04 -2.41 -29.10
C THR A 10 -14.87 -2.04 -27.63
N LEU A 11 -15.72 -1.16 -27.10
CA LEU A 11 -15.67 -0.77 -25.68
C LEU A 11 -15.94 -1.97 -24.77
N GLN A 12 -16.93 -2.81 -25.09
CA GLN A 12 -17.22 -4.03 -24.33
C GLN A 12 -16.03 -5.00 -24.32
N LYS A 13 -15.35 -5.16 -25.46
CA LYS A 13 -14.13 -5.96 -25.53
C LYS A 13 -13.02 -5.38 -24.67
N ASN A 14 -12.74 -4.08 -24.82
CA ASN A 14 -11.70 -3.39 -24.05
C ASN A 14 -11.97 -3.47 -22.54
N MET A 15 -13.22 -3.37 -22.09
CA MET A 15 -13.58 -3.55 -20.69
C MET A 15 -13.25 -4.97 -20.18
N LYS A 16 -13.52 -6.00 -20.98
CA LYS A 16 -13.18 -7.39 -20.62
C LYS A 16 -11.67 -7.60 -20.57
N ASP A 17 -10.94 -7.06 -21.53
CA ASP A 17 -9.48 -7.18 -21.60
C ASP A 17 -8.81 -6.45 -20.42
N LEU A 18 -9.25 -5.22 -20.10
CA LEU A 18 -8.80 -4.46 -18.93
C LEU A 18 -9.12 -5.16 -17.61
N GLN A 19 -10.31 -5.77 -17.49
CA GLN A 19 -10.67 -6.52 -16.29
C GLN A 19 -9.74 -7.72 -16.10
N LYS A 20 -9.43 -8.45 -17.18
CA LYS A 20 -8.50 -9.57 -17.14
C LYS A 20 -7.08 -9.14 -16.74
N GLU A 21 -6.61 -8.03 -17.31
CA GLU A 21 -5.29 -7.47 -16.99
C GLU A 21 -5.22 -7.00 -15.52
N LYS A 22 -6.26 -6.30 -15.04
CA LYS A 22 -6.43 -5.95 -13.61
C LYS A 22 -6.31 -7.20 -12.73
N ASP A 23 -7.06 -8.26 -13.05
CA ASP A 23 -7.08 -9.49 -12.26
C ASP A 23 -5.71 -10.20 -12.23
N GLN A 24 -4.96 -10.13 -13.34
CA GLN A 24 -3.60 -10.64 -13.43
C GLN A 24 -2.63 -9.83 -12.55
N PHE A 25 -2.69 -8.50 -12.59
CA PHE A 25 -1.85 -7.65 -11.75
C PHE A 25 -2.15 -7.80 -10.26
N LEU A 26 -3.41 -8.02 -9.89
CA LEU A 26 -3.78 -8.33 -8.51
C LEU A 26 -3.16 -9.65 -8.04
N GLU A 27 -3.19 -10.67 -8.89
CA GLU A 27 -2.59 -11.97 -8.57
C GLU A 27 -1.08 -11.89 -8.41
N GLU A 28 -0.42 -11.12 -9.29
CA GLU A 28 1.01 -10.89 -9.23
C GLU A 28 1.39 -10.10 -7.96
N SER A 29 0.66 -9.03 -7.66
CA SER A 29 0.87 -8.22 -6.45
C SER A 29 0.74 -9.06 -5.18
N PHE A 30 -0.27 -9.93 -5.11
CA PHE A 30 -0.42 -10.87 -3.99
C PHE A 30 0.76 -11.80 -3.85
N ARG A 31 1.23 -12.40 -4.95
CA ARG A 31 2.40 -13.28 -4.93
C ARG A 31 3.65 -12.57 -4.44
N HIS A 32 3.87 -11.33 -4.87
CA HIS A 32 5.01 -10.52 -4.43
C HIS A 32 4.90 -10.18 -2.94
N VAL A 33 3.71 -9.80 -2.45
CA VAL A 33 3.50 -9.53 -1.01
C VAL A 33 3.73 -10.77 -0.17
N VAL A 34 3.18 -11.92 -0.57
CA VAL A 34 3.40 -13.21 0.11
C VAL A 34 4.89 -13.56 0.15
N ARG A 35 5.59 -13.43 -0.98
CA ARG A 35 7.01 -13.75 -1.06
C ARG A 35 7.87 -12.78 -0.24
N LEU A 36 7.47 -11.51 -0.16
CA LEU A 36 8.13 -10.54 0.69
C LEU A 36 7.94 -10.87 2.17
N ASP A 37 6.75 -11.30 2.59
CA ASP A 37 6.47 -11.75 3.96
C ASP A 37 7.33 -12.97 4.35
N GLU A 38 7.49 -13.93 3.43
CA GLU A 38 8.34 -15.10 3.63
C GLU A 38 9.84 -14.76 3.77
N ILE A 39 10.34 -13.79 3.00
CA ILE A 39 11.76 -13.42 2.96
C ILE A 39 12.11 -12.40 4.07
N ALA A 40 11.19 -11.51 4.42
CA ALA A 40 11.43 -10.48 5.42
C ALA A 40 11.49 -11.10 6.82
N MET A 41 12.70 -11.45 7.28
CA MET A 41 12.96 -11.84 8.67
C MET A 41 12.63 -10.68 9.63
N LYS A 42 11.38 -10.60 10.12
CA LYS A 42 10.89 -9.70 11.20
C LYS A 42 11.03 -8.19 11.00
N VAL A 43 11.64 -7.70 9.91
CA VAL A 43 11.76 -6.26 9.64
C VAL A 43 10.60 -5.83 8.75
N VAL A 44 9.48 -5.57 9.40
CA VAL A 44 8.27 -5.12 8.72
C VAL A 44 8.44 -3.67 8.26
N SER A 45 8.53 -3.45 6.95
CA SER A 45 8.56 -2.09 6.37
C SER A 45 7.16 -1.47 6.44
N LEU A 46 7.06 -0.25 7.00
CA LEU A 46 5.81 0.54 7.05
C LEU A 46 5.21 0.78 5.66
N ALA A 47 6.03 0.80 4.61
CA ALA A 47 5.55 0.92 3.23
C ALA A 47 4.70 -0.29 2.82
N THR A 48 5.02 -1.49 3.31
CA THR A 48 4.23 -2.70 3.07
C THR A 48 2.84 -2.58 3.71
N GLN A 49 2.67 -1.83 4.82
CA GLN A 49 1.37 -1.68 5.51
C GLN A 49 0.32 -0.95 4.65
N VAL A 50 0.69 0.19 4.05
CA VAL A 50 -0.24 0.98 3.19
C VAL A 50 -0.58 0.21 1.91
N HIS A 51 0.38 -0.52 1.35
CA HIS A 51 0.16 -1.34 0.16
C HIS A 51 -0.65 -2.62 0.44
N LEU A 52 -0.59 -3.17 1.66
CA LEU A 52 -1.45 -4.29 2.09
C LEU A 52 -2.93 -3.90 2.17
N ASP A 53 -3.25 -2.72 2.69
CA ASP A 53 -4.64 -2.25 2.80
C ASP A 53 -5.31 -2.11 1.44
N VAL A 54 -4.58 -1.57 0.46
CA VAL A 54 -5.05 -1.49 -0.93
C VAL A 54 -5.29 -2.90 -1.48
N LEU A 55 -4.34 -3.82 -1.31
CA LEU A 55 -4.47 -5.16 -1.86
C LEU A 55 -5.63 -5.95 -1.22
N ILE A 56 -5.89 -5.77 0.09
CA ILE A 56 -7.04 -6.36 0.79
C ILE A 56 -8.36 -5.90 0.16
N VAL A 57 -8.53 -4.58 -0.01
CA VAL A 57 -9.74 -4.01 -0.63
C VAL A 57 -9.93 -4.58 -2.03
N MET A 58 -8.87 -4.61 -2.84
CA MET A 58 -8.95 -5.08 -4.22
C MET A 58 -9.24 -6.59 -4.32
N MET A 59 -8.70 -7.42 -3.42
CA MET A 59 -9.02 -8.86 -3.37
C MET A 59 -10.44 -9.12 -2.88
N ASN A 60 -10.95 -8.29 -1.97
CA ASN A 60 -12.34 -8.35 -1.53
C ASN A 60 -13.31 -7.96 -2.66
N GLU A 61 -13.00 -6.92 -3.43
CA GLU A 61 -13.77 -6.55 -4.63
C GLU A 61 -13.79 -7.67 -5.68
N LYS A 62 -12.66 -8.38 -5.84
CA LYS A 62 -12.56 -9.56 -6.72
C LYS A 62 -13.36 -10.76 -6.17
N GLY A 63 -13.69 -10.78 -4.87
CA GLY A 63 -14.41 -11.85 -4.20
C GLY A 63 -13.51 -13.00 -3.70
N ASP A 64 -12.19 -12.80 -3.66
CA ASP A 64 -11.21 -13.84 -3.27
C ASP A 64 -10.99 -13.83 -1.75
N LYS A 65 -11.94 -14.45 -1.03
CA LYS A 65 -11.98 -14.45 0.45
C LYS A 65 -10.77 -15.11 1.10
N ASP A 66 -10.21 -16.15 0.48
CA ASP A 66 -9.04 -16.86 1.01
C ASP A 66 -7.80 -15.96 1.01
N LYS A 67 -7.61 -15.19 -0.08
CA LYS A 67 -6.52 -14.22 -0.17
C LYS A 67 -6.72 -13.02 0.75
N VAL A 68 -7.95 -12.55 0.92
CA VAL A 68 -8.29 -11.50 1.90
C VAL A 68 -7.88 -11.95 3.30
N MET A 69 -8.29 -13.15 3.72
CA MET A 69 -7.96 -13.69 5.05
C MET A 69 -6.43 -13.78 5.26
N LYS A 70 -5.68 -14.26 4.27
CA LYS A 70 -4.21 -14.33 4.35
C LYS A 70 -3.57 -12.95 4.52
N LEU A 71 -4.04 -11.96 3.77
CA LEU A 71 -3.52 -10.59 3.85
C LEU A 71 -3.87 -9.92 5.19
N GLU A 72 -5.06 -10.19 5.74
CA GLU A 72 -5.44 -9.71 7.07
C GLU A 72 -4.58 -10.33 8.18
N GLU A 73 -4.22 -11.62 8.07
CA GLU A 73 -3.31 -12.28 8.99
C GLU A 73 -1.91 -11.61 8.97
N MET A 74 -1.37 -11.33 7.78
CA MET A 74 -0.11 -10.59 7.60
C MET A 74 -0.17 -9.21 8.24
N LYS A 75 -1.29 -8.49 8.04
CA LYS A 75 -1.52 -7.17 8.64
C LYS A 75 -1.59 -7.24 10.17
N SER A 76 -2.23 -8.27 10.75
CA SER A 76 -2.29 -8.44 12.20
C SER A 76 -0.91 -8.69 12.81
N LYS A 77 -0.09 -9.56 12.19
CA LYS A 77 1.30 -9.81 12.62
C LYS A 77 2.14 -8.53 12.63
N MET A 78 1.90 -7.65 11.67
CA MET A 78 2.54 -6.33 11.61
C MET A 78 2.09 -5.39 12.73
N ASP A 79 0.81 -5.40 13.11
CA ASP A 79 0.29 -4.57 14.20
C ASP A 79 0.70 -5.08 15.60
N GLU A 80 1.10 -6.34 15.75
CA GLU A 80 1.73 -6.85 16.99
C GLU A 80 3.11 -6.21 17.25
N HIS A 81 3.80 -5.74 16.21
CA HIS A 81 5.03 -4.95 16.31
C HIS A 81 4.78 -3.46 16.66
N LYS A 82 3.75 -3.17 17.47
CA LYS A 82 3.38 -1.83 17.98
C LYS A 82 4.56 -1.04 18.56
N GLN A 83 5.52 -1.71 19.20
CA GLN A 83 6.72 -1.07 19.73
C GLN A 83 7.61 -0.49 18.63
N PHE A 84 7.75 -1.17 17.50
CA PHE A 84 8.56 -0.65 16.39
C PHE A 84 7.88 0.56 15.73
N LYS A 85 6.54 0.50 15.57
CA LYS A 85 5.72 1.61 15.06
C LYS A 85 5.78 2.85 15.97
N SER A 86 5.71 2.65 17.28
CA SER A 86 5.83 3.74 18.25
C SER A 86 7.24 4.33 18.30
N LEU A 87 8.28 3.49 18.21
CA LEU A 87 9.68 3.92 18.15
C LEU A 87 9.98 4.73 16.89
N LEU A 88 9.48 4.31 15.73
CA LEU A 88 9.61 5.06 14.47
C LEU A 88 8.85 6.39 14.52
N ARG A 89 7.61 6.40 15.01
CA ARG A 89 6.84 7.64 15.17
C ARG A 89 7.51 8.61 16.13
N PHE A 90 8.05 8.10 17.24
CA PHE A 90 8.87 8.88 18.17
C PHE A 90 10.10 9.46 17.48
N TRP A 91 10.83 8.66 16.69
CA TRP A 91 12.00 9.12 15.93
C TRP A 91 11.65 10.22 14.93
N TYR A 92 10.60 10.04 14.13
CA TYR A 92 10.12 11.06 13.18
C TYR A 92 9.71 12.37 13.87
N CYS A 93 8.98 12.29 14.98
CA CYS A 93 8.61 13.47 15.76
C CYS A 93 9.86 14.18 16.31
N LYS A 94 10.79 13.41 16.87
CA LYS A 94 12.02 13.96 17.46
C LYS A 94 12.92 14.62 16.41
N THR A 95 13.08 14.02 15.23
CA THR A 95 13.84 14.63 14.12
C THR A 95 13.17 15.89 13.58
N ALA A 96 11.82 15.93 13.57
CA ALA A 96 11.08 17.13 13.18
C ALA A 96 11.23 18.26 14.21
N GLU A 97 11.24 17.94 15.50
CA GLU A 97 11.52 18.91 16.57
C GLU A 97 12.93 19.46 16.49
N PHE A 98 13.95 18.62 16.24
CA PHE A 98 15.31 19.10 15.99
C PHE A 98 15.40 20.02 14.77
N GLY A 99 14.68 19.68 13.68
CA GLY A 99 14.58 20.54 12.50
C GLY A 99 13.95 21.90 12.82
N LYS A 100 12.83 21.91 13.56
CA LYS A 100 12.17 23.15 14.01
C LYS A 100 13.08 23.98 14.91
N ALA A 101 13.73 23.36 15.88
CA ALA A 101 14.65 24.03 16.80
C ALA A 101 15.88 24.61 16.09
N ALA A 102 16.39 23.93 15.05
CA ALA A 102 17.49 24.46 14.24
C ALA A 102 17.08 25.69 13.43
N VAL A 103 15.87 25.68 12.84
CA VAL A 103 15.30 26.82 12.12
C VAL A 103 15.05 27.99 13.05
N GLU A 104 14.53 27.74 14.24
CA GLU A 104 14.20 28.77 15.23
C GLU A 104 15.45 29.40 15.86
N ASN A 105 16.49 28.60 16.13
CA ASN A 105 17.80 29.11 16.54
C ASN A 105 18.48 29.93 15.44
N PHE A 106 18.36 29.52 14.17
CA PHE A 106 18.89 30.31 13.06
C PHE A 106 18.15 31.64 12.94
N ARG A 107 16.82 31.62 13.06
CA ARG A 107 15.95 32.79 13.04
C ARG A 107 16.29 33.79 14.15
N GLN A 108 16.48 33.34 15.38
CA GLN A 108 16.92 34.18 16.50
C GLN A 108 18.32 34.78 16.28
N LYS A 109 19.21 34.06 15.59
CA LYS A 109 20.57 34.50 15.31
C LYS A 109 20.67 35.49 14.14
N THR A 110 19.73 35.43 13.18
CA THR A 110 19.69 36.33 12.02
C THR A 110 18.69 37.48 12.14
N GLY A 111 17.83 37.50 13.18
CA GLY A 111 16.96 38.64 13.50
C GLY A 111 15.77 38.87 12.54
N VAL A 112 15.32 37.82 11.84
CA VAL A 112 14.11 37.83 10.97
C VAL A 112 12.95 37.15 11.68
#